data_AF-A0A0C9VY54-F1
#
_entry.id   AF-A0A0C9VY54-F1
#
_cell.length_a   1.000
_cell.length_b   1.000
_cell.length_c   1.000
_cell.angle_alpha   90.00
_cell.angle_beta   90.00
_cell.angle_gamma   90.00
#
_symmetry.space_group_name_H-M   'P 1'
#
loop_
_entity.id
_entity.type
_entity.pdbx_description
1 polymer ?
#
loop_
_entity_poly.entity_id
_entity_poly.type
_entity_poly.pdbx_seq_one_letter_code
_entity_poly.pdbx_strand_id
1 'polypeptide(L)'
;VAHTYDPLLSSWTKLSERWWAEGSDVWQGRQRVAKDVVASIEGTISTTSSTATEHKERPQWWNTALTLGHLESKMHAAKALDSPTEYKQALLLYAKKIADEGFRGKAEELIRDLFGPVFWRPGRDDCWSPTVVGMLKRDLLREVLNVFARSKTLTKLALDWQDTLKKASSDEAS
;
A
#
# COMPACT_ATOMS: atom_id res chain seq x y z
N VAL A 1 13.42 4.19 -15.10
CA VAL A 1 13.09 4.68 -13.74
C VAL A 1 12.26 5.95 -13.91
N ALA A 2 11.22 6.15 -13.11
CA ALA A 2 10.39 7.35 -13.10
C ALA A 2 10.51 8.09 -11.77
N HIS A 3 10.53 9.43 -11.81
CA HIS A 3 10.66 10.30 -10.65
C HIS A 3 9.57 11.37 -10.67
N THR A 4 9.23 11.87 -9.48
CA THR A 4 8.45 13.10 -9.28
C THR A 4 9.26 14.07 -8.43
N TYR A 5 8.99 15.36 -8.55
CA TYR A 5 9.59 16.37 -7.68
C TYR A 5 8.65 16.62 -6.49
N ASP A 6 9.17 16.51 -5.27
CA ASP A 6 8.47 16.87 -4.03
C ASP A 6 8.89 18.28 -3.60
N PRO A 7 8.01 19.29 -3.71
CA PRO A 7 8.33 20.66 -3.30
C PRO A 7 8.57 20.83 -1.80
N LEU A 8 7.95 20.00 -0.94
CA LEU A 8 8.10 20.08 0.51
C LEU A 8 9.49 19.61 0.96
N LEU A 9 10.00 18.58 0.30
CA LEU A 9 11.34 18.04 0.54
C LEU A 9 12.41 18.68 -0.36
N SER A 10 12.01 19.51 -1.32
CA SER A 10 12.89 20.07 -2.36
C SER A 10 13.79 19.02 -3.02
N SER A 11 13.23 17.84 -3.30
CA SER A 11 13.98 16.69 -3.80
C SER A 11 13.20 15.86 -4.81
N TRP A 12 13.95 15.10 -5.63
CA TRP A 12 13.37 14.15 -6.56
C TRP A 12 13.14 12.82 -5.86
N THR A 13 11.89 12.36 -5.86
CA THR A 13 11.50 11.08 -5.28
C THR A 13 11.16 10.08 -6.38
N LYS A 14 11.63 8.84 -6.22
CA LYS A 14 11.38 7.78 -7.19
C LYS A 14 9.92 7.31 -7.11
N LEU A 15 9.24 7.21 -8.25
CA LEU A 15 7.87 6.70 -8.36
C LEU A 15 7.84 5.20 -8.65
N SER A 16 8.63 4.76 -9.65
CA SER A 16 8.69 3.36 -10.06
C SER A 16 9.98 3.07 -10.81
N GLU A 17 10.40 1.82 -10.79
CA GLU A 17 11.57 1.34 -11.51
C GLU A 17 11.44 -0.09 -11.99
N ARG A 18 12.30 -0.46 -12.94
CA ARG A 18 12.25 -1.76 -13.62
C ARG A 18 12.58 -2.93 -12.70
N TRP A 19 13.38 -2.70 -11.66
CA TRP A 19 13.78 -3.70 -10.68
C TRP A 19 12.58 -4.47 -10.10
N TRP A 20 11.44 -3.81 -9.91
CA TRP A 20 10.20 -4.45 -9.45
C TRP A 20 9.71 -5.56 -10.40
N ALA A 21 9.92 -5.40 -11.71
CA ALA A 21 9.51 -6.36 -12.73
C ALA A 21 10.26 -7.69 -12.66
N GLU A 22 11.37 -7.76 -11.92
CA GLU A 22 12.19 -8.97 -11.87
C GLU A 22 11.55 -10.09 -11.05
N GLY A 23 10.60 -9.79 -10.17
CA GLY A 23 9.97 -10.82 -9.33
C GLY A 23 8.78 -10.34 -8.50
N SER A 24 8.27 -9.13 -8.74
CA SER A 24 7.02 -8.73 -8.14
C SER A 24 5.84 -9.36 -8.89
N ASP A 25 4.98 -10.05 -8.14
CA ASP A 25 3.79 -10.74 -8.68
C ASP A 25 2.72 -9.76 -9.21
N VAL A 26 2.84 -8.47 -8.87
CA VAL A 26 1.89 -7.42 -9.25
C VAL A 26 2.41 -6.49 -10.36
N TRP A 27 3.57 -6.81 -10.96
CA TRP A 27 4.07 -6.07 -12.12
C TRP A 27 3.24 -6.36 -13.36
N GLN A 28 2.42 -5.40 -13.77
CA GLN A 28 1.55 -5.53 -14.94
C GLN A 28 2.17 -4.81 -16.14
N GLY A 29 3.26 -5.36 -16.69
CA GLY A 29 4.01 -4.75 -17.80
C GLY A 29 3.24 -4.55 -19.11
N ARG A 30 1.97 -5.00 -19.18
CA ARG A 30 1.04 -4.86 -20.32
C ARG A 30 -0.42 -4.94 -19.85
N GLN A 31 -0.92 -3.95 -19.11
CA GLN A 31 -2.38 -3.74 -19.02
C GLN A 31 -2.79 -2.36 -19.54
N ARG A 32 -3.82 -2.38 -20.39
CA ARG A 32 -4.42 -1.22 -21.07
C ARG A 32 -5.43 -0.53 -20.17
N VAL A 33 -4.98 0.17 -19.14
CA VAL A 33 -5.85 1.12 -18.45
C VAL A 33 -5.24 2.50 -18.63
N ALA A 34 -5.58 3.15 -19.75
CA ALA A 34 -5.12 4.51 -20.08
C ALA A 34 -5.55 5.58 -19.05
N LYS A 35 -6.36 5.19 -18.05
CA LYS A 35 -6.82 6.05 -16.94
C LYS A 35 -5.93 5.97 -15.70
N ASP A 36 -5.09 4.94 -15.60
CA ASP A 36 -4.28 4.67 -14.41
C ASP A 36 -2.86 5.17 -14.66
N VAL A 37 -2.44 6.22 -13.95
CA VAL A 37 -1.20 6.95 -14.21
C VAL A 37 0.02 6.15 -13.75
N VAL A 38 -0.05 5.47 -12.61
CA VAL A 38 1.05 4.63 -12.10
C VAL A 38 1.22 3.42 -13.02
N ALA A 39 0.12 2.78 -13.41
CA ALA A 39 0.15 1.67 -14.37
C ALA A 39 0.72 2.09 -15.74
N SER A 40 0.37 3.29 -16.22
CA SER A 40 0.90 3.82 -17.48
C SER A 40 2.42 4.07 -17.42
N ILE A 41 2.92 4.54 -16.28
CA ILE A 41 4.36 4.71 -16.03
C ILE A 41 5.08 3.35 -16.06
N GLU A 42 4.58 2.33 -15.36
CA GLU A 42 5.14 0.97 -15.35
C GLU A 42 5.13 0.31 -16.74
N GLY A 43 4.06 0.53 -17.51
CA GLY A 43 3.94 0.10 -18.89
C GLY A 43 5.03 0.72 -19.77
N THR A 44 5.28 2.03 -19.61
CA THR A 44 6.36 2.74 -20.33
C THR A 44 7.75 2.25 -19.90
N ILE A 45 7.98 2.01 -18.61
CA ILE A 45 9.25 1.44 -18.13
C ILE A 45 9.49 0.06 -18.77
N SER A 46 8.43 -0.74 -18.96
CA SER A 46 8.52 -2.05 -19.57
C SER A 46 8.90 -2.02 -21.06
N THR A 47 8.54 -0.96 -21.81
CA THR A 47 8.88 -0.85 -23.25
C THR A 47 10.31 -0.37 -23.50
N THR A 48 10.89 0.36 -22.54
CA THR A 48 12.21 1.00 -22.71
C THR A 48 13.42 0.08 -22.57
N SER A 49 13.26 -1.22 -22.28
CA SER A 49 14.41 -2.09 -21.98
C SER A 49 14.28 -3.52 -22.47
N SER A 50 15.30 -3.95 -23.22
CA SER A 50 15.59 -5.32 -23.65
C SER A 50 16.87 -5.81 -22.95
N THR A 51 16.75 -6.42 -21.79
CA THR A 51 17.89 -7.09 -21.12
C THR A 51 17.44 -8.44 -20.59
N ALA A 52 18.15 -9.50 -21.00
CA ALA A 52 17.93 -10.85 -20.52
C ALA A 52 18.26 -10.92 -19.01
N THR A 53 17.35 -11.48 -18.22
CA THR A 53 17.55 -11.69 -16.78
C THR A 53 18.59 -12.80 -16.56
N GLU A 54 19.69 -12.46 -15.89
CA GLU A 54 20.65 -13.46 -15.40
C GLU A 54 19.98 -14.39 -14.38
N HIS A 55 20.26 -15.70 -14.49
CA HIS A 55 19.71 -16.72 -13.61
C HIS A 55 20.42 -16.69 -12.25
N LYS A 56 20.02 -15.76 -11.36
CA LYS A 56 20.46 -15.74 -9.96
C LYS A 56 19.52 -16.59 -9.11
N GLU A 57 20.05 -17.54 -8.35
CA GLU A 57 19.26 -18.27 -7.35
C GLU A 57 18.72 -17.28 -6.32
N ARG A 58 17.40 -17.26 -6.14
CA ARG A 58 16.71 -16.34 -5.24
C ARG A 58 16.12 -17.12 -4.06
N PRO A 59 16.26 -16.64 -2.83
CA PRO A 59 15.65 -17.28 -1.68
C PRO A 59 14.13 -17.21 -1.75
N GLN A 60 13.43 -18.13 -1.07
CA GLN A 60 11.96 -18.24 -1.13
C GLN A 60 11.22 -16.96 -0.74
N TRP A 61 11.76 -16.19 0.22
CA TRP A 61 11.17 -14.94 0.69
C TRP A 61 11.35 -13.76 -0.28
N TRP A 62 12.20 -13.91 -1.32
CA TRP A 62 12.60 -12.82 -2.21
C TRP A 62 11.40 -12.20 -2.94
N ASN A 63 10.59 -13.00 -3.62
CA ASN A 63 9.44 -12.50 -4.39
C ASN A 63 8.40 -11.83 -3.47
N THR A 64 8.20 -12.38 -2.26
CA THR A 64 7.31 -11.79 -1.26
C THR A 64 7.82 -10.42 -0.80
N ALA A 65 9.09 -10.30 -0.44
CA ALA A 65 9.70 -9.03 -0.06
C ALA A 65 9.66 -8.02 -1.21
N LEU A 66 9.99 -8.45 -2.42
CA LEU A 66 9.98 -7.62 -3.62
C LEU A 66 8.56 -7.15 -3.98
N THR A 67 7.55 -8.00 -3.82
CA THR A 67 6.15 -7.65 -4.05
C THR A 67 5.61 -6.66 -3.02
N LEU A 68 5.92 -6.85 -1.73
CA LEU A 68 5.53 -5.90 -0.69
C LEU A 68 6.19 -4.54 -0.91
N GLY A 69 7.50 -4.50 -1.20
CA GLY A 69 8.21 -3.26 -1.51
C GLY A 69 7.68 -2.58 -2.77
N HIS A 70 7.33 -3.34 -3.80
CA HIS A 70 6.70 -2.79 -5.01
C HIS A 70 5.34 -2.16 -4.69
N LEU A 71 4.49 -2.83 -3.90
CA LEU A 71 3.18 -2.29 -3.51
C LEU A 71 3.30 -1.03 -2.62
N GLU A 72 4.29 -0.98 -1.72
CA GLU A 72 4.64 0.21 -0.96
C GLU A 72 5.04 1.37 -1.90
N SER A 73 5.89 1.09 -2.90
CA SER A 73 6.26 2.06 -3.94
C SER A 73 5.06 2.52 -4.77
N LYS A 74 4.13 1.61 -5.13
CA LYS A 74 2.91 1.95 -5.88
C LYS A 74 1.97 2.84 -5.09
N MET A 75 1.76 2.56 -3.79
CA MET A 75 0.98 3.43 -2.91
C MET A 75 1.61 4.82 -2.81
N HIS A 76 2.94 4.89 -2.66
CA HIS A 76 3.66 6.17 -2.65
C HIS A 76 3.49 6.94 -3.97
N ALA A 77 3.66 6.26 -5.11
CA ALA A 77 3.48 6.87 -6.42
C ALA A 77 2.05 7.36 -6.66
N ALA A 78 1.05 6.54 -6.33
CA ALA A 78 -0.35 6.92 -6.44
C ALA A 78 -0.70 8.13 -5.55
N LYS A 79 -0.10 8.21 -4.35
CA LYS A 79 -0.25 9.37 -3.46
C LYS A 79 0.37 10.63 -4.08
N ALA A 80 1.59 10.53 -4.61
CA ALA A 80 2.29 11.67 -5.20
C ALA A 80 1.65 12.18 -6.51
N LEU A 81 0.94 11.31 -7.22
CA LEU A 81 0.23 11.62 -8.47
C LEU A 81 -1.27 11.87 -8.26
N ASP A 82 -1.73 11.96 -7.01
CA ASP A 82 -3.14 12.17 -6.62
C ASP A 82 -4.12 11.20 -7.30
N SER A 83 -3.77 9.92 -7.35
CA SER A 83 -4.58 8.85 -7.93
C SER A 83 -5.23 8.00 -6.83
N PRO A 84 -6.45 8.36 -6.36
CA PRO A 84 -7.11 7.66 -5.26
C PRO A 84 -7.42 6.20 -5.57
N THR A 85 -7.87 5.93 -6.81
CA THR A 85 -8.21 4.57 -7.24
C THR A 85 -7.01 3.65 -7.21
N GLU A 86 -5.86 4.08 -7.74
CA GLU A 86 -4.63 3.28 -7.76
C GLU A 86 -4.04 3.13 -6.34
N TYR A 87 -4.14 4.16 -5.49
CA TYR A 87 -3.74 4.05 -4.09
C TYR A 87 -4.52 2.96 -3.37
N LYS A 88 -5.86 2.99 -3.49
CA LYS A 88 -6.74 2.00 -2.86
C LYS A 88 -6.47 0.59 -3.40
N GLN A 89 -6.32 0.42 -4.71
CA GLN A 89 -6.01 -0.86 -5.31
C GLN A 89 -4.68 -1.43 -4.79
N ALA A 90 -3.62 -0.61 -4.77
CA ALA A 90 -2.31 -1.01 -4.25
C ALA A 90 -2.38 -1.37 -2.75
N LEU A 91 -3.12 -0.59 -1.95
CA LEU A 91 -3.35 -0.87 -0.53
C LEU A 91 -4.06 -2.20 -0.29
N LEU A 92 -5.11 -2.51 -1.05
CA LEU A 92 -5.84 -3.77 -0.89
C LEU A 92 -5.03 -4.98 -1.35
N LEU A 93 -4.20 -4.82 -2.39
CA LEU A 93 -3.24 -5.86 -2.79
C LEU A 93 -2.14 -6.05 -1.74
N TYR A 94 -1.66 -4.97 -1.12
CA TYR A 94 -0.69 -5.01 -0.03
C TYR A 94 -1.25 -5.75 1.19
N ALA A 95 -2.46 -5.40 1.60
CA ALA A 95 -3.18 -6.11 2.66
C ALA A 95 -3.39 -7.59 2.31
N LYS A 96 -3.78 -7.91 1.08
CA LYS A 96 -3.92 -9.31 0.64
C LYS A 96 -2.61 -10.08 0.75
N LYS A 97 -1.50 -9.50 0.27
CA LYS A 97 -0.18 -10.16 0.35
C LYS A 97 0.25 -10.36 1.81
N ILE A 98 0.02 -9.39 2.70
CA ILE A 98 0.24 -9.56 4.15
C ILE A 98 -0.59 -10.72 4.71
N ALA A 99 -1.87 -10.83 4.32
CA ALA A 99 -2.78 -11.87 4.78
C ALA A 99 -2.39 -13.27 4.30
N ASP A 100 -1.96 -13.38 3.04
CA ASP A 100 -1.55 -14.65 2.42
C ASP A 100 -0.28 -15.20 3.08
N GLU A 101 0.67 -14.31 3.43
CA GLU A 101 1.92 -14.67 4.12
C GLU A 101 1.76 -14.76 5.65
N GLY A 102 0.65 -14.25 6.21
CA GLY A 102 0.39 -14.26 7.64
C GLY A 102 1.26 -13.30 8.46
N PHE A 103 1.73 -12.20 7.88
CA PHE A 103 2.61 -11.24 8.55
C PHE A 103 1.86 -10.35 9.56
N ARG A 104 1.62 -10.89 10.76
CA ARG A 104 0.88 -10.21 11.83
C ARG A 104 1.45 -8.85 12.22
N GLY A 105 2.77 -8.71 12.33
CA GLY A 105 3.41 -7.44 12.69
C GLY A 105 3.08 -6.31 11.70
N LYS A 106 3.28 -6.57 10.39
CA LYS A 106 2.91 -5.64 9.32
C LYS A 106 1.41 -5.35 9.28
N ALA A 107 0.56 -6.34 9.58
CA ALA A 107 -0.88 -6.13 9.67
C ALA A 107 -1.25 -5.16 10.79
N GLU A 108 -0.67 -5.32 11.98
CA GLU A 108 -0.90 -4.41 13.11
C GLU A 108 -0.41 -2.99 12.84
N GLU A 109 0.75 -2.82 12.21
CA GLU A 109 1.26 -1.52 11.81
C GLU A 109 0.32 -0.83 10.81
N LEU A 110 -0.12 -1.55 9.78
CA LEU A 110 -1.05 -1.01 8.78
C LEU A 110 -2.39 -0.60 9.40
N ILE A 111 -2.92 -1.42 10.31
CA ILE A 111 -4.16 -1.12 11.02
C ILE A 111 -4.00 0.15 11.87
N ARG A 112 -2.90 0.26 12.63
CA ARG A 112 -2.65 1.44 13.48
C ARG A 112 -2.48 2.72 12.65
N ASP A 113 -1.78 2.67 11.51
CA ASP A 113 -1.64 3.85 10.64
C ASP A 113 -2.99 4.27 10.02
N LEU A 114 -3.85 3.33 9.64
CA LEU A 114 -5.16 3.69 9.06
C LEU A 114 -6.19 4.11 10.13
N PHE A 115 -6.10 3.55 11.33
CA PHE A 115 -7.02 3.87 12.43
C PHE A 115 -6.75 5.27 13.00
N GLY A 116 -5.46 5.62 13.14
CA GLY A 116 -4.99 6.84 13.78
C GLY A 116 -4.80 6.72 15.30
N PRO A 117 -4.42 7.81 15.96
CA PRO A 117 -4.36 7.84 17.42
C PRO A 117 -5.76 7.69 18.01
N VAL A 118 -5.90 6.81 19.01
CA VAL A 118 -7.18 6.54 19.71
C VAL A 118 -7.53 7.68 20.67
N PHE A 119 -6.56 8.52 21.05
CA PHE A 119 -6.75 9.64 21.96
C PHE A 119 -5.80 10.78 21.61
N TRP A 120 -6.30 12.01 21.75
CA TRP A 120 -5.49 13.22 21.65
C TRP A 120 -4.47 13.26 22.80
N ARG A 121 -3.19 13.41 22.48
CA ARG A 121 -2.13 13.63 23.48
C ARG A 121 -1.62 15.07 23.39
N PRO A 122 -1.87 15.93 24.38
CA PRO A 122 -1.28 17.27 24.42
C PRO A 122 0.25 17.19 24.35
N GLY A 123 0.88 17.90 23.41
CA GLY A 123 2.34 17.98 23.27
C GLY A 123 3.00 16.96 22.33
N ARG A 124 2.23 16.10 21.66
CA ARG A 124 2.71 15.40 20.45
C ARG A 124 2.21 16.14 19.22
N ASP A 125 3.13 16.47 18.31
CA ASP A 125 2.78 16.69 16.91
C ASP A 125 2.39 15.34 16.31
N ASP A 126 1.18 14.86 16.60
CA ASP A 126 0.62 13.69 15.94
C ASP A 126 0.38 14.07 14.48
N CYS A 127 1.34 13.75 13.61
CA CYS A 127 1.35 14.01 12.16
C CYS A 127 0.33 13.17 11.37
N TRP A 128 -0.64 12.56 12.06
CA TRP A 128 -1.62 11.68 11.46
C TRP A 128 -2.75 12.47 10.81
N SER A 129 -2.93 12.28 9.51
CA SER A 129 -4.09 12.81 8.77
C SER A 129 -5.21 11.77 8.69
N PRO A 130 -6.48 12.14 8.94
CA PRO A 130 -7.63 11.23 8.80
C PRO A 130 -7.94 10.87 7.34
N THR A 131 -7.39 11.62 6.39
CA THR A 131 -7.56 11.39 4.95
C THR A 131 -6.23 11.12 4.26
N VAL A 132 -6.31 10.38 3.15
CA VAL A 132 -5.21 10.16 2.19
C VAL A 132 -5.79 10.18 0.79
N VAL A 133 -5.21 10.97 -0.12
CA VAL A 133 -5.70 11.17 -1.51
C VAL A 133 -7.22 11.38 -1.58
N GLY A 134 -7.77 12.22 -0.70
CA GLY A 134 -9.21 12.50 -0.63
C GLY A 134 -10.11 11.38 -0.06
N MET A 135 -9.55 10.23 0.35
CA MET A 135 -10.29 9.12 0.97
C MET A 135 -10.11 9.12 2.49
N LEU A 136 -11.15 8.73 3.24
CA LEU A 136 -11.06 8.52 4.69
C LEU A 136 -10.25 7.26 5.00
N LYS A 137 -9.19 7.39 5.82
CA LYS A 137 -8.34 6.26 6.19
C LYS A 137 -9.12 5.16 6.92
N ARG A 138 -10.11 5.53 7.75
CA ARG A 138 -10.97 4.57 8.47
C ARG A 138 -11.92 3.79 7.56
N ASP A 139 -12.31 4.35 6.40
CA ASP A 139 -13.07 3.59 5.40
C ASP A 139 -12.17 2.59 4.68
N LEU A 140 -10.94 3.01 4.32
CA LEU A 140 -9.92 2.10 3.80
C LEU A 140 -9.60 0.99 4.80
N LEU A 141 -9.53 1.31 6.09
CA LEU A 141 -9.31 0.33 7.16
C LEU A 141 -10.41 -0.73 7.19
N ARG A 142 -11.68 -0.33 7.02
CA ARG A 142 -12.81 -1.29 6.98
C ARG A 142 -12.61 -2.33 5.87
N GLU A 143 -12.15 -1.90 4.71
CA GLU A 143 -11.87 -2.80 3.58
C GLU A 143 -10.63 -3.67 3.81
N VAL A 144 -9.55 -3.12 4.40
CA VAL A 144 -8.35 -3.87 4.79
C VAL A 144 -8.70 -4.95 5.83
N LEU A 145 -9.49 -4.61 6.84
CA LEU A 145 -9.94 -5.58 7.85
C LEU A 145 -10.80 -6.69 7.23
N ASN A 146 -11.63 -6.38 6.22
CA ASN A 146 -12.37 -7.40 5.47
C ASN A 146 -11.45 -8.36 4.71
N VAL A 147 -10.29 -7.90 4.24
CA VAL A 147 -9.26 -8.77 3.65
C VAL A 147 -8.65 -9.67 4.73
N PHE A 148 -8.24 -9.10 5.86
CA PHE A 148 -7.63 -9.84 6.96
C PHE A 148 -8.59 -10.84 7.63
N ALA A 149 -9.89 -10.55 7.70
CA ALA A 149 -10.91 -11.43 8.26
C ALA A 149 -11.00 -12.79 7.55
N ARG A 150 -10.63 -12.84 6.26
CA ARG A 150 -10.60 -14.07 5.44
C ARG A 150 -9.29 -14.86 5.58
N SER A 151 -8.28 -14.33 6.26
CA SER A 151 -6.98 -14.99 6.42
C SER A 151 -6.98 -15.92 7.63
N LYS A 152 -6.51 -17.16 7.44
CA LYS A 152 -6.43 -18.17 8.51
C LYS A 152 -5.65 -17.71 9.75
N THR A 153 -4.68 -16.82 9.58
CA THR A 153 -3.79 -16.37 10.66
C THR A 153 -4.18 -15.00 11.24
N LEU A 154 -4.88 -14.17 10.46
CA LEU A 154 -5.23 -12.80 10.85
C LEU A 154 -6.71 -12.61 11.20
N THR A 155 -7.58 -13.62 11.02
CA THR A 155 -9.03 -13.49 11.30
C THR A 155 -9.32 -12.92 12.69
N LYS A 156 -8.70 -13.46 13.75
CA LYS A 156 -8.95 -12.97 15.11
C LYS A 156 -8.59 -11.50 15.27
N LEU A 157 -7.40 -11.11 14.80
CA LEU A 157 -6.93 -9.72 14.82
C LEU A 157 -7.91 -8.81 14.06
N ALA A 158 -8.38 -9.24 12.90
CA ALA A 158 -9.30 -8.46 12.09
C ALA A 158 -10.64 -8.21 12.79
N LEU A 159 -11.23 -9.24 13.42
CA LEU A 159 -12.50 -9.11 14.14
C LEU A 159 -12.37 -8.17 15.34
N ASP A 160 -11.31 -8.32 16.15
CA ASP A 160 -11.05 -7.45 17.31
C ASP A 160 -10.96 -5.97 16.89
N TRP A 161 -10.30 -5.69 15.76
CA TRP A 161 -10.17 -4.33 15.23
C TRP A 161 -11.43 -3.82 14.52
N GLN A 162 -12.24 -4.70 13.91
CA GLN A 162 -13.55 -4.31 13.37
C GLN A 162 -14.47 -3.80 14.48
N ASP A 163 -14.49 -4.47 15.64
CA ASP A 163 -15.30 -4.05 16.77
C ASP A 163 -14.75 -2.77 17.41
N THR A 164 -13.42 -2.62 17.49
CA THR A 164 -12.79 -1.37 17.92
C THR A 164 -13.13 -0.19 17.01
N LEU A 165 -13.13 -0.40 15.68
CA LEU A 165 -13.49 0.62 14.69
C LEU A 165 -14.96 1.03 14.80
N LYS A 166 -15.88 0.08 15.05
CA LYS A 166 -17.30 0.39 15.27
C LYS A 166 -17.51 1.26 16.51
N LYS A 167 -16.85 0.93 17.63
CA LYS A 167 -16.93 1.72 18.88
C LYS A 167 -16.41 3.14 18.70
N ALA A 168 -15.26 3.29 18.04
CA ALA A 168 -14.71 4.61 17.75
C ALA A 168 -15.66 5.46 16.89
N SER A 169 -16.36 4.85 15.93
CA SER A 169 -17.36 5.58 15.13
C SER A 169 -18.65 5.95 15.87
N SER A 170 -19.04 5.20 16.91
CA SER A 170 -20.22 5.56 17.73
C SER A 170 -19.92 6.67 18.72
N ASP A 171 -18.71 6.70 19.28
CA ASP A 171 -18.29 7.71 20.25
C ASP A 171 -18.12 9.08 19.61
N GLU A 172 -17.75 9.16 18.33
CA GLU A 172 -17.69 10.43 17.57
C GLU A 172 -19.07 10.99 17.18
N ALA A 173 -20.11 10.15 17.19
CA ALA A 173 -21.47 10.53 16.81
C ALA A 173 -22.37 10.92 18.00
N SER A 174 -21.86 10.76 19.23
CA SER A 174 -22.57 11.02 20.49
C SER A 174 -22.12 12.34 21.12
#